data_AF-A0A7C2ZJJ3-F1
#
_entry.id   AF-A0A7C2ZJJ3-F1
#
_cell.length_a   1.000
_cell.length_b   1.000
_cell.length_c   1.000
_cell.angle_alpha   90.00
_cell.angle_beta   90.00
_cell.angle_gamma   90.00
#
_symmetry.space_group_name_H-M   'P 1'
#
loop_
_entity.id
_entity.type
_entity.pdbx_description
1 polymer ?
#
loop_
_entity_poly.entity_id
_entity_poly.type
_entity_poly.pdbx_seq_one_letter_code
_entity_poly.pdbx_strand_id
1 'polypeptide(L)'
;MRPFHTIAIPHKDILEGRLEQDVFAADLYEVSQGRGPEEYKDPDIFFQRTYLTEGLRNLLSMVERRLKGEGGDHIIQIQTPFGGGKTHSLIALYHKAREWKAKPVVIVGTVLGPRDTLWGALERGLTGQNTRLTGYTSPGREAIRELLLSHEPVLILMDEVLEYAVKAAGQRVGDSTLYAQSLAFMQELTEAVKTLDKVCLVITLPSSLLEHYDENAERFYNQLQKVIGRVEKVYTPVQEGEIAKVIKRRLFSHIDEEEAKKIVQMFVDYAQKENILPAGMEPSEYRDKFLDSYPFMPEVLDVLYHRWGSIHTFQRTRGVLRLLSLVVYSLKDKNIPYISLADFDLSNQELRQELIKHIGNEYNSILDQDITGHSAGAKRVDRSLGNAYQGLKLGTRSARVIFLYSFSSGQSKGATLGEIKRSATTMNNPASAVVEAVEQLKNNLFYLQATEDRYFFSNIPNLNRILLTKMENVKDEDIEKLESELLRGRLKGEKLKVYI
;
A
#
# COMPACT_ATOMS: atom_id res chain seq x y z
N MET A 1 13.33 2.49 -27.77
CA MET A 1 13.19 3.39 -26.59
C MET A 1 14.16 2.91 -25.53
N ARG A 2 14.70 3.82 -24.72
CA ARG A 2 15.60 3.44 -23.62
C ARG A 2 14.80 2.68 -22.55
N PRO A 3 15.39 1.66 -21.91
CA PRO A 3 14.72 0.96 -20.84
C PRO A 3 14.67 1.79 -19.56
N PHE A 4 13.59 1.66 -18.79
CA PHE A 4 13.32 2.47 -17.61
C PHE A 4 14.46 2.40 -16.61
N HIS A 5 15.09 1.23 -16.42
CA HIS A 5 16.16 1.04 -15.43
C HIS A 5 17.46 1.81 -15.77
N THR A 6 17.60 2.32 -17.00
CA THR A 6 18.70 3.23 -17.40
C THR A 6 18.37 4.70 -17.20
N ILE A 7 17.08 5.04 -17.04
CA ILE A 7 16.58 6.40 -16.81
C ILE A 7 16.32 6.60 -15.31
N ALA A 8 15.59 5.67 -14.70
CA ALA A 8 15.28 5.60 -13.29
C ALA A 8 16.06 4.45 -12.64
N ILE A 9 17.17 4.81 -12.00
CA ILE A 9 18.10 3.87 -11.36
C ILE A 9 17.53 3.45 -10.00
N PRO A 10 17.18 2.17 -9.80
CA PRO A 10 16.69 1.68 -8.51
C PRO A 10 17.77 1.78 -7.44
N HIS A 11 17.36 1.89 -6.17
CA HIS A 11 18.33 1.80 -5.07
C HIS A 11 19.03 0.42 -5.03
N LYS A 12 20.24 0.40 -4.47
CA LYS A 12 21.14 -0.77 -4.46
C LYS A 12 20.54 -2.00 -3.76
N ASP A 13 19.87 -1.79 -2.64
CA ASP A 13 19.11 -2.81 -1.91
C ASP A 13 18.05 -3.49 -2.78
N ILE A 14 17.34 -2.72 -3.61
CA ILE A 14 16.39 -3.29 -4.57
C ILE A 14 17.14 -4.11 -5.61
N LEU A 15 18.23 -3.61 -6.20
CA LEU A 15 19.01 -4.32 -7.22
C LEU A 15 19.60 -5.64 -6.71
N GLU A 16 19.97 -5.68 -5.42
CA GLU A 16 20.50 -6.85 -4.72
C GLU A 16 19.42 -7.84 -4.25
N GLY A 17 18.14 -7.49 -4.36
CA GLY A 17 17.04 -8.36 -3.94
C GLY A 17 16.78 -8.35 -2.43
N ARG A 18 17.26 -7.35 -1.69
CA ARG A 18 16.95 -7.15 -0.26
C ARG A 18 15.59 -6.48 -0.12
N LEU A 19 14.53 -7.26 -0.33
CA LEU A 19 13.20 -6.71 -0.55
C LEU A 19 12.22 -7.00 0.60
N GLU A 20 12.66 -7.48 1.76
CA GLU A 20 11.77 -7.86 2.87
C GLU A 20 10.93 -6.69 3.38
N GLN A 21 9.72 -6.97 3.89
CA GLN A 21 8.82 -5.92 4.40
C GLN A 21 9.46 -5.11 5.54
N ASP A 22 10.32 -5.75 6.34
CA ASP A 22 10.97 -5.15 7.50
C ASP A 22 12.00 -4.09 7.10
N VAL A 23 12.56 -4.17 5.88
CA VAL A 23 13.43 -3.12 5.32
C VAL A 23 12.65 -1.80 5.13
N PHE A 24 11.34 -1.89 4.89
CA PHE A 24 10.46 -0.72 4.74
C PHE A 24 9.68 -0.39 6.04
N ALA A 25 9.93 -1.13 7.13
CA ALA A 25 9.30 -0.89 8.41
C ALA A 25 10.12 0.17 9.17
N ALA A 26 9.56 1.37 9.26
CA ALA A 26 10.07 2.39 10.15
C ALA A 26 9.80 1.98 11.61
N ASP A 27 10.84 1.89 12.42
CA ASP A 27 10.75 1.62 13.86
C ASP A 27 11.48 2.73 14.63
N LEU A 28 10.72 3.59 15.29
CA LEU A 28 11.28 4.71 16.05
C LEU A 28 12.11 4.23 17.25
N TYR A 29 11.72 3.12 17.88
CA TYR A 29 12.44 2.62 19.04
C TYR A 29 13.82 2.11 18.63
N GLU A 30 13.91 1.26 17.60
CA GLU A 30 15.19 0.75 17.11
C GLU A 30 16.13 1.89 16.68
N VAL A 31 15.60 2.90 15.96
CA VAL A 31 16.36 4.10 15.59
C VAL A 31 16.88 4.83 16.83
N SER A 32 16.03 5.01 17.85
CA SER A 32 16.43 5.68 19.10
C SER A 32 17.54 4.95 19.87
N GLN A 33 17.65 3.63 19.68
CA GLN A 33 18.69 2.79 20.27
C GLN A 33 19.95 2.68 19.38
N GLY A 34 19.97 3.32 18.21
CA GLY A 34 21.06 3.18 17.23
C GLY A 34 21.09 1.81 16.54
N ARG A 35 19.95 1.12 16.50
CA ARG A 35 19.75 -0.22 15.91
C ARG A 35 18.84 -0.14 14.67
N GLY A 36 18.74 -1.24 13.93
CA GLY A 36 17.94 -1.32 12.71
C GLY A 36 18.66 -0.88 11.42
N PRO A 37 17.92 -0.72 10.31
CA PRO A 37 18.47 -0.39 9.00
C PRO A 37 19.15 0.99 8.96
N GLU A 38 20.26 1.09 8.21
CA GLU A 38 21.05 2.32 8.10
C GLU A 38 20.22 3.50 7.54
N GLU A 39 19.28 3.21 6.64
CA GLU A 39 18.40 4.21 6.04
C GLU A 39 17.45 4.93 7.00
N TYR A 40 17.24 4.38 8.19
CA TYR A 40 16.44 5.01 9.24
C TYR A 40 17.30 5.57 10.38
N LYS A 41 18.47 4.99 10.63
CA LYS A 41 19.40 5.42 11.70
C LYS A 41 20.21 6.65 11.32
N ASP A 42 20.74 6.69 10.09
CA ASP A 42 21.58 7.78 9.65
C ASP A 42 20.71 8.94 9.14
N PRO A 43 20.82 10.15 9.72
CA PRO A 43 19.96 11.26 9.37
C PRO A 43 20.14 11.71 7.91
N ASP A 44 21.37 11.68 7.39
CA ASP A 44 21.66 12.15 6.03
C ASP A 44 21.07 11.18 5.00
N ILE A 45 21.27 9.87 5.18
CA ILE A 45 20.67 8.83 4.33
C ILE A 45 19.14 8.86 4.47
N PHE A 46 18.61 9.02 5.68
CA PHE A 46 17.17 9.12 5.91
C PHE A 46 16.55 10.27 5.11
N PHE A 47 17.08 11.48 5.23
CA PHE A 47 16.56 12.64 4.49
C PHE A 47 16.85 12.55 2.99
N GLN A 48 17.93 11.89 2.58
CA GLN A 48 18.18 11.59 1.17
C GLN A 48 17.11 10.66 0.60
N ARG A 49 16.67 9.62 1.33
CA ARG A 49 15.62 8.68 0.86
C ARG A 49 14.19 9.16 1.13
N THR A 50 14.03 10.26 1.86
CA THR A 50 12.72 10.81 2.22
C THR A 50 12.31 11.91 1.25
N TYR A 51 11.11 11.79 0.66
CA TYR A 51 10.49 12.93 0.00
C TYR A 51 9.86 13.82 1.08
N LEU A 52 10.42 15.01 1.28
CA LEU A 52 9.87 15.99 2.21
C LEU A 52 8.55 16.54 1.65
N THR A 53 7.44 15.93 2.03
CA THR A 53 6.10 16.40 1.70
C THR A 53 5.83 17.77 2.29
N GLU A 54 4.87 18.51 1.74
CA GLU A 54 4.39 19.76 2.36
C GLU A 54 3.92 19.49 3.80
N GLY A 55 3.23 18.37 3.98
CA GLY A 55 2.93 17.77 5.27
C GLY A 55 4.16 17.71 6.18
N LEU A 56 5.16 16.91 5.84
CA LEU A 56 6.31 16.75 6.72
C LEU A 56 7.06 18.07 6.97
N ARG A 57 7.16 18.96 5.97
CA ARG A 57 7.81 20.27 6.14
C ARG A 57 7.12 21.17 7.15
N ASN A 58 5.79 21.31 7.10
CA ASN A 58 5.11 22.20 8.06
C ASN A 58 5.15 21.60 9.47
N LEU A 59 5.10 20.26 9.60
CA LEU A 59 5.28 19.59 10.89
C LEU A 59 6.65 19.91 11.50
N LEU A 60 7.73 19.72 10.72
CA LEU A 60 9.09 20.04 11.17
C LEU A 60 9.23 21.51 11.56
N SER A 61 8.71 22.43 10.74
CA SER A 61 8.78 23.87 10.99
C SER A 61 8.01 24.27 12.26
N MET A 62 6.82 23.69 12.48
CA MET A 62 6.00 23.97 13.66
C MET A 62 6.67 23.51 14.94
N VAL A 63 7.22 22.29 14.95
CA VAL A 63 7.94 21.75 16.10
C VAL A 63 9.21 22.55 16.37
N GLU A 64 9.97 22.91 15.33
CA GLU A 64 11.15 23.75 15.46
C GLU A 64 10.83 25.09 16.14
N ARG A 65 9.79 25.79 15.68
CA ARG A 65 9.36 27.07 16.26
C ARG A 65 8.98 26.92 17.73
N ARG A 66 8.25 25.86 18.07
CA ARG A 66 7.90 25.56 19.47
C ARG A 66 9.16 25.36 20.31
N LEU A 67 10.08 24.52 19.87
CA LEU A 67 11.31 24.22 20.61
C LEU A 67 12.24 25.45 20.76
N LYS A 68 12.16 26.42 19.84
CA LYS A 68 12.87 27.71 19.93
C LYS A 68 12.18 28.73 20.85
N GLY A 69 10.93 28.48 21.27
CA GLY A 69 10.14 29.42 22.05
C GLY A 69 9.53 30.55 21.21
N GLU A 70 9.40 30.37 19.90
CA GLU A 70 8.87 31.36 18.93
C GLU A 70 7.35 31.20 18.71
N GLY A 71 6.67 30.58 19.68
CA GLY A 71 5.30 30.08 19.56
C GLY A 71 5.21 28.79 18.76
N GLY A 72 3.99 28.31 18.54
CA GLY A 72 3.73 27.02 17.90
C GLY A 72 2.80 26.15 18.75
N ASP A 73 2.33 25.08 18.13
CA ASP A 73 1.49 24.09 18.78
C ASP A 73 2.34 23.26 19.78
N HIS A 74 1.75 22.88 20.92
CA HIS A 74 2.51 22.40 22.11
C HIS A 74 2.41 20.89 22.28
N ILE A 75 1.25 20.34 21.96
CA ILE A 75 1.05 18.95 21.60
C ILE A 75 1.17 18.91 20.06
N ILE A 76 1.00 17.76 19.40
CA ILE A 76 0.67 17.60 17.98
C ILE A 76 0.18 16.16 17.87
N GLN A 77 -0.97 15.96 17.23
CA GLN A 77 -1.47 14.63 16.92
C GLN A 77 -1.25 14.32 15.44
N ILE A 78 -0.44 13.29 15.16
CA ILE A 78 -0.27 12.80 13.79
C ILE A 78 -1.34 11.73 13.51
N GLN A 79 -2.15 11.97 12.50
CA GLN A 79 -3.05 10.98 11.91
C GLN A 79 -2.71 10.76 10.45
N THR A 80 -2.97 9.57 9.94
CA THR A 80 -2.72 9.24 8.53
C THR A 80 -3.98 8.68 7.91
N PRO A 81 -4.75 9.46 7.13
CA PRO A 81 -5.94 8.97 6.45
C PRO A 81 -5.62 7.85 5.44
N PHE A 82 -4.38 7.81 4.94
CA PHE A 82 -3.97 6.91 3.86
C PHE A 82 -3.05 5.75 4.27
N GLY A 83 -2.90 5.49 5.58
CA GLY A 83 -2.13 4.35 6.10
C GLY A 83 -0.62 4.41 5.81
N GLY A 84 0.16 4.83 6.80
CA GLY A 84 1.64 4.92 6.71
C GLY A 84 2.14 6.35 6.88
N GLY A 85 3.39 6.50 7.33
CA GLY A 85 4.06 7.80 7.49
C GLY A 85 4.14 8.36 8.91
N LYS A 86 3.39 7.80 9.89
CA LYS A 86 3.41 8.27 11.30
C LYS A 86 4.78 8.10 11.96
N THR A 87 5.23 6.85 12.08
CA THR A 87 6.54 6.52 12.64
C THR A 87 7.66 7.15 11.83
N HIS A 88 7.51 7.25 10.50
CA HIS A 88 8.46 7.94 9.64
C HIS A 88 8.56 9.45 9.95
N SER A 89 7.44 10.13 10.20
CA SER A 89 7.43 11.53 10.66
C SER A 89 8.07 11.68 12.05
N LEU A 90 7.83 10.74 12.97
CA LEU A 90 8.50 10.75 14.27
C LEU A 90 10.02 10.56 14.14
N ILE A 91 10.50 9.69 13.24
CA ILE A 91 11.94 9.52 12.96
C ILE A 91 12.53 10.81 12.38
N ALA A 92 11.82 11.48 11.45
CA ALA A 92 12.27 12.76 10.92
C ALA A 92 12.42 13.82 12.03
N LEU A 93 11.46 13.88 12.95
CA LEU A 93 11.49 14.75 14.13
C LEU A 93 12.63 14.38 15.09
N TYR A 94 12.85 13.08 15.33
CA TYR A 94 13.94 12.57 16.15
C TYR A 94 15.30 13.02 15.62
N HIS A 95 15.54 12.87 14.30
CA HIS A 95 16.78 13.31 13.67
C HIS A 95 16.98 14.81 13.75
N LYS A 96 15.92 15.60 13.51
CA LYS A 96 15.98 17.06 13.59
C LYS A 96 16.13 17.61 15.01
N ALA A 97 15.72 16.86 16.04
CA ALA A 97 15.87 17.28 17.44
C ALA A 97 17.32 17.68 17.77
N ARG A 98 18.31 16.92 17.24
CA ARG A 98 19.73 17.21 17.44
C ARG A 98 20.15 18.55 16.81
N GLU A 99 19.68 18.85 15.60
CA GLU A 99 19.92 20.13 14.93
C GLU A 99 19.29 21.30 15.70
N TRP A 100 18.10 21.08 16.27
CA TRP A 100 17.38 22.07 17.08
C TRP A 100 17.90 22.17 18.52
N LYS A 101 18.93 21.40 18.88
CA LYS A 101 19.47 21.29 20.26
C LYS A 101 18.40 20.92 21.29
N ALA A 102 17.34 20.23 20.86
CA ALA A 102 16.29 19.72 21.73
C ALA A 102 16.60 18.29 22.16
N LYS A 103 16.24 17.94 23.38
CA LYS A 103 16.37 16.58 23.91
C LYS A 103 15.18 15.74 23.44
N PRO A 104 15.38 14.73 22.57
CA PRO A 104 14.30 13.84 22.18
C PRO A 104 14.05 12.81 23.29
N VAL A 105 12.78 12.59 23.63
CA VAL A 105 12.32 11.52 24.49
C VAL A 105 11.41 10.61 23.67
N VAL A 106 11.80 9.35 23.51
CA VAL A 106 11.08 8.37 22.71
C VAL A 106 10.34 7.40 23.62
N ILE A 107 9.02 7.30 23.44
CA ILE A 107 8.16 6.38 24.18
C ILE A 107 7.33 5.60 23.15
N VAL A 108 7.57 4.29 23.07
CA VAL A 108 6.91 3.41 22.09
C VAL A 108 6.12 2.34 22.83
N GLY A 109 4.79 2.34 22.67
CA GLY A 109 3.88 1.50 23.46
C GLY A 109 4.01 -0.01 23.22
N THR A 110 4.40 -0.42 22.01
CA THR A 110 4.73 -1.82 21.68
C THR A 110 5.88 -2.37 22.49
N VAL A 111 6.83 -1.51 22.88
CA VAL A 111 8.05 -1.89 23.61
C VAL A 111 7.83 -1.94 25.12
N LEU A 112 6.98 -1.05 25.65
CA LEU A 112 6.73 -0.98 27.09
C LEU A 112 6.10 -2.29 27.61
N GLY A 113 6.65 -2.78 28.72
CA GLY A 113 6.12 -3.92 29.45
C GLY A 113 4.93 -3.54 30.35
N PRO A 114 4.22 -4.53 30.92
CA PRO A 114 3.05 -4.30 31.77
C PRO A 114 3.37 -3.63 33.12
N ARG A 115 4.66 -3.55 33.47
CA ARG A 115 5.16 -2.89 34.70
C ARG A 115 5.93 -1.61 34.42
N ASP A 116 6.17 -1.29 33.14
CA ASP A 116 6.74 0.00 32.79
C ASP A 116 5.66 1.07 32.91
N THR A 117 6.05 2.27 33.30
CA THR A 117 5.14 3.41 33.38
C THR A 117 5.53 4.48 32.37
N LEU A 118 4.55 5.19 31.82
CA LEU A 118 4.81 6.26 30.84
C LEU A 118 5.66 7.39 31.44
N TRP A 119 5.40 7.76 32.70
CA TRP A 119 6.20 8.76 33.41
C TRP A 119 7.61 8.27 33.73
N GLY A 120 7.79 6.98 34.01
CA GLY A 120 9.11 6.40 34.21
C GLY A 120 9.91 6.37 32.90
N ALA A 121 9.25 6.06 31.78
CA ALA A 121 9.86 6.16 30.46
C ALA A 121 10.26 7.62 30.11
N LEU A 122 9.40 8.59 30.46
CA LEU A 122 9.69 10.01 30.29
C LEU A 122 10.95 10.44 31.07
N GLU A 123 11.03 10.09 32.36
CA GLU A 123 12.21 10.42 33.18
C GLU A 123 13.47 9.73 32.68
N ARG A 124 13.39 8.44 32.29
CA ARG A 124 14.53 7.72 31.70
C ARG A 124 15.01 8.37 30.43
N GLY A 125 14.11 8.81 29.55
CA GLY A 125 14.50 9.53 28.34
C GLY A 125 15.19 10.86 28.63
N LEU A 126 14.77 11.56 29.69
CA LEU A 126 15.33 12.86 30.08
C LEU A 126 16.60 12.77 30.92
N THR A 127 16.78 11.74 31.74
CA THR A 127 17.87 11.69 32.73
C THR A 127 18.79 10.48 32.57
N GLY A 128 18.37 9.49 31.78
CA GLY A 128 18.98 8.16 31.70
C GLY A 128 18.57 7.20 32.83
N GLN A 129 17.79 7.66 33.81
CA GLN A 129 17.42 6.90 35.01
C GLN A 129 15.95 7.15 35.40
N ASN A 130 15.40 6.34 36.31
CA ASN A 130 14.08 6.57 36.90
C ASN A 130 14.20 6.61 38.43
N THR A 131 14.35 7.80 38.99
CA THR A 131 14.62 8.00 40.41
C THR A 131 13.62 8.93 41.09
N ARG A 132 12.99 9.82 40.32
CA ARG A 132 12.08 10.85 40.82
C ARG A 132 10.63 10.49 40.56
N LEU A 133 10.29 10.07 39.35
CA LEU A 133 8.95 9.68 38.94
C LEU A 133 8.81 8.16 39.12
N THR A 134 8.94 7.68 40.36
CA THR A 134 8.88 6.24 40.68
C THR A 134 7.49 5.79 41.11
N GLY A 135 7.23 4.49 41.03
CA GLY A 135 5.97 3.89 41.48
C GLY A 135 4.92 3.79 40.38
N TYR A 136 3.72 3.34 40.76
CA TYR A 136 2.63 2.98 39.85
C TYR A 136 1.47 3.99 39.79
N THR A 137 1.57 5.09 40.53
CA THR A 137 0.59 6.19 40.54
C THR A 137 1.11 7.37 39.72
N SER A 138 0.23 8.08 39.03
CA SER A 138 0.61 9.28 38.28
C SER A 138 1.31 10.30 39.19
N PRO A 139 2.45 10.89 38.76
CA PRO A 139 3.28 11.71 39.63
C PRO A 139 2.73 13.12 39.91
N GLY A 140 1.66 13.55 39.23
CA GLY A 140 1.11 14.89 39.34
C GLY A 140 1.76 15.88 38.37
N ARG A 141 0.98 16.89 37.98
CA ARG A 141 1.36 17.92 37.00
C ARG A 141 2.63 18.68 37.36
N GLU A 142 2.79 19.14 38.60
CA GLU A 142 3.97 19.96 38.99
C GLU A 142 5.27 19.16 38.92
N ALA A 143 5.27 17.88 39.32
CA ALA A 143 6.45 17.02 39.21
C ALA A 143 6.89 16.84 37.75
N ILE A 144 5.92 16.65 36.84
CA ILE A 144 6.17 16.56 35.39
C ILE A 144 6.70 17.90 34.86
N ARG A 145 6.07 19.01 35.24
CA ARG A 145 6.47 20.36 34.81
C ARG A 145 7.89 20.69 35.24
N GLU A 146 8.26 20.46 36.49
CA GLU A 146 9.63 20.70 36.99
C GLU A 146 10.67 19.82 36.30
N LEU A 147 10.34 18.56 36.03
CA LEU A 147 11.21 17.67 35.28
C LEU A 147 11.45 18.18 33.85
N LEU A 148 10.40 18.60 33.16
CA LEU A 148 10.52 19.13 31.79
C LEU A 148 11.26 20.47 31.75
N LEU A 149 10.92 21.39 32.65
CA LEU A 149 11.54 22.73 32.74
C LEU A 149 13.06 22.67 32.93
N SER A 150 13.54 21.71 33.73
CA SER A 150 14.98 21.53 33.98
C SER A 150 15.76 20.96 32.79
N HIS A 151 15.07 20.55 31.71
CA HIS A 151 15.67 19.90 30.53
C HIS A 151 15.31 20.59 29.21
N GLU A 152 14.68 21.77 29.22
CA GLU A 152 14.31 22.48 28.00
C GLU A 152 15.54 22.78 27.09
N PRO A 153 15.39 22.70 25.75
CA PRO A 153 14.18 22.32 25.01
C PRO A 153 13.96 20.80 24.94
N VAL A 154 12.70 20.35 25.04
CA VAL A 154 12.34 18.91 25.04
C VAL A 154 11.34 18.59 23.93
N LEU A 155 11.65 17.54 23.17
CA LEU A 155 10.73 16.94 22.20
C LEU A 155 10.32 15.55 22.66
N ILE A 156 9.04 15.37 23.00
CA ILE A 156 8.49 14.08 23.43
C ILE A 156 7.82 13.43 22.22
N LEU A 157 8.28 12.24 21.83
CA LEU A 157 7.75 11.46 20.72
C LEU A 157 7.09 10.20 21.28
N MET A 158 5.78 10.08 21.07
CA MET A 158 4.98 8.97 21.54
C MET A 158 4.41 8.18 20.35
N ASP A 159 4.81 6.92 20.20
CA ASP A 159 4.30 6.01 19.18
C ASP A 159 3.50 4.85 19.80
N GLU A 160 2.42 4.42 19.14
CA GLU A 160 1.62 3.24 19.49
C GLU A 160 1.17 3.18 20.97
N VAL A 161 0.87 4.32 21.59
CA VAL A 161 0.51 4.40 23.03
C VAL A 161 -0.75 3.57 23.36
N LEU A 162 -1.65 3.37 22.40
CA LEU A 162 -2.84 2.54 22.59
C LEU A 162 -2.50 1.06 22.85
N GLU A 163 -1.44 0.54 22.24
CA GLU A 163 -1.03 -0.85 22.46
C GLU A 163 -0.54 -1.08 23.89
N TYR A 164 0.13 -0.08 24.47
CA TYR A 164 0.51 -0.11 25.86
C TYR A 164 -0.71 -0.08 26.81
N ALA A 165 -1.78 0.63 26.45
CA ALA A 165 -2.98 0.72 27.29
C ALA A 165 -3.59 -0.66 27.59
N VAL A 166 -3.59 -1.57 26.61
CA VAL A 166 -4.06 -2.97 26.78
C VAL A 166 -3.21 -3.70 27.82
N LYS A 167 -1.88 -3.59 27.74
CA LYS A 167 -0.95 -4.21 28.70
C LYS A 167 -1.11 -3.62 30.11
N ALA A 168 -1.25 -2.30 30.19
CA ALA A 168 -1.41 -1.56 31.44
C ALA A 168 -2.74 -1.88 32.15
N ALA A 169 -3.78 -2.30 31.42
CA ALA A 169 -5.05 -2.68 32.02
C ALA A 169 -4.94 -3.93 32.91
N GLY A 170 -3.99 -4.82 32.62
CA GLY A 170 -3.74 -6.03 33.41
C GLY A 170 -3.04 -5.79 34.76
N GLN A 171 -2.41 -4.64 34.97
CA GLN A 171 -1.66 -4.34 36.19
C GLN A 171 -2.52 -3.54 37.18
N ARG A 172 -2.81 -4.12 38.36
CA ARG A 172 -3.53 -3.43 39.43
C ARG A 172 -2.65 -2.43 40.17
N VAL A 173 -3.25 -1.31 40.58
CA VAL A 173 -2.62 -0.23 41.35
C VAL A 173 -3.61 0.26 42.41
N GLY A 174 -3.49 -0.25 43.64
CA GLY A 174 -4.49 -0.03 44.69
C GLY A 174 -5.87 -0.49 44.24
N ASP A 175 -6.86 0.39 44.35
CA ASP A 175 -8.24 0.18 43.88
C ASP A 175 -8.44 0.50 42.38
N SER A 176 -7.36 0.82 41.66
CA SER A 176 -7.36 1.18 40.24
C SER A 176 -6.45 0.25 39.41
N THR A 177 -6.14 0.65 38.18
CA THR A 177 -5.22 -0.05 37.28
C THR A 177 -4.15 0.90 36.74
N LEU A 178 -3.04 0.35 36.26
CA LEU A 178 -1.99 1.14 35.62
C LEU A 178 -2.52 1.83 34.35
N TYR A 179 -3.51 1.24 33.68
CA TYR A 179 -4.29 1.89 32.62
C TYR A 179 -4.92 3.22 33.10
N ALA A 180 -5.62 3.20 34.23
CA ALA A 180 -6.29 4.40 34.76
C ALA A 180 -5.26 5.48 35.16
N GLN A 181 -4.15 5.06 35.75
CA GLN A 181 -3.03 5.94 36.10
C GLN A 181 -2.32 6.49 34.85
N SER A 182 -2.21 5.71 33.78
CA SER A 182 -1.63 6.16 32.51
C SER A 182 -2.51 7.22 31.83
N LEU A 183 -3.84 7.09 31.94
CA LEU A 183 -4.79 8.13 31.50
C LEU A 183 -4.65 9.43 32.29
N ALA A 184 -4.57 9.33 33.63
CA ALA A 184 -4.32 10.48 34.50
C ALA A 184 -2.99 11.15 34.13
N PHE A 185 -1.93 10.36 33.91
CA PHE A 185 -0.65 10.87 33.46
C PHE A 185 -0.72 11.61 32.13
N MET A 186 -1.44 11.07 31.13
CA MET A 186 -1.59 11.77 29.84
C MET A 186 -2.29 13.12 30.02
N GLN A 187 -3.27 13.23 30.90
CA GLN A 187 -3.90 14.51 31.25
C GLN A 187 -2.89 15.48 31.88
N GLU A 188 -2.20 15.04 32.93
CA GLU A 188 -1.21 15.85 33.65
C GLU A 188 -0.05 16.28 32.74
N LEU A 189 0.44 15.39 31.87
CA LEU A 189 1.49 15.67 30.89
C LEU A 189 1.04 16.74 29.90
N THR A 190 -0.14 16.58 29.30
CA THR A 190 -0.66 17.57 28.34
C THR A 190 -0.88 18.94 28.98
N GLU A 191 -1.29 19.00 30.24
CA GLU A 191 -1.39 20.25 31.01
C GLU A 191 -0.04 20.86 31.35
N ALA A 192 0.96 20.05 31.72
CA ALA A 192 2.31 20.53 32.00
C ALA A 192 2.95 21.15 30.75
N VAL A 193 2.91 20.43 29.62
CA VAL A 193 3.50 20.85 28.33
C VAL A 193 2.93 22.18 27.83
N LYS A 194 1.64 22.46 28.07
CA LYS A 194 1.02 23.76 27.76
C LYS A 194 1.70 24.95 28.41
N THR A 195 2.22 24.77 29.62
CA THR A 195 2.82 25.86 30.40
C THR A 195 4.29 26.12 30.09
N LEU A 196 4.88 25.35 29.17
CA LEU A 196 6.31 25.32 28.91
C LEU A 196 6.61 25.67 27.45
N ASP A 197 7.21 26.83 27.21
CA ASP A 197 7.33 27.40 25.87
C ASP A 197 8.26 26.62 24.93
N LYS A 198 9.13 25.77 25.47
CA LYS A 198 10.15 25.03 24.71
C LYS A 198 9.99 23.52 24.81
N VAL A 199 8.76 23.07 25.08
CA VAL A 199 8.40 21.65 25.09
C VAL A 199 7.34 21.36 24.05
N CYS A 200 7.54 20.28 23.29
CA CYS A 200 6.59 19.80 22.30
C CYS A 200 6.31 18.31 22.51
N LEU A 201 5.03 17.92 22.55
CA LEU A 201 4.58 16.53 22.63
C LEU A 201 3.96 16.09 21.30
N VAL A 202 4.61 15.20 20.57
CA VAL A 202 4.08 14.62 19.33
C VAL A 202 3.63 13.20 19.58
N ILE A 203 2.37 12.91 19.29
CA ILE A 203 1.76 11.59 19.50
C ILE A 203 1.10 11.06 18.22
N THR A 204 1.25 9.76 17.98
CA THR A 204 0.59 9.06 16.87
C THR A 204 -0.61 8.30 17.39
N LEU A 205 -1.70 8.30 16.62
CA LEU A 205 -2.85 7.46 16.88
C LEU A 205 -3.30 6.75 15.58
N PRO A 206 -3.85 5.52 15.67
CA PRO A 206 -4.45 4.86 14.53
C PRO A 206 -5.68 5.62 14.04
N SER A 207 -5.90 5.61 12.72
CA SER A 207 -7.03 6.28 12.07
C SER A 207 -8.25 5.37 11.93
N SER A 208 -8.09 4.04 11.99
CA SER A 208 -9.13 3.10 11.56
C SER A 208 -9.02 1.68 12.12
N LEU A 209 -8.49 1.49 13.34
CA LEU A 209 -8.23 0.15 13.89
C LEU A 209 -9.01 -0.20 15.17
N LEU A 210 -10.07 0.55 15.54
CA LEU A 210 -10.81 0.26 16.77
C LEU A 210 -11.40 -1.18 16.82
N GLU A 211 -11.64 -1.83 15.68
CA GLU A 211 -12.19 -3.19 15.59
C GLU A 211 -11.23 -4.31 16.05
N HIS A 212 -9.93 -4.02 16.20
CA HIS A 212 -8.92 -4.99 16.69
C HIS A 212 -8.49 -4.76 18.15
N TYR A 213 -8.98 -3.67 18.76
CA TYR A 213 -8.68 -3.32 20.13
C TYR A 213 -9.79 -3.79 21.06
N ASP A 214 -9.45 -4.13 22.30
CA ASP A 214 -10.45 -4.44 23.32
C ASP A 214 -11.25 -3.17 23.71
N GLU A 215 -12.37 -3.35 24.41
CA GLU A 215 -13.19 -2.22 24.88
C GLU A 215 -12.38 -1.20 25.70
N ASN A 216 -11.30 -1.64 26.36
CA ASN A 216 -10.44 -0.75 27.14
C ASN A 216 -9.62 0.17 26.25
N ALA A 217 -9.00 -0.33 25.18
CA ALA A 217 -8.24 0.50 24.25
C ALA A 217 -9.16 1.45 23.45
N GLU A 218 -10.40 1.06 23.14
CA GLU A 218 -11.38 2.00 22.57
C GLU A 218 -11.76 3.11 23.57
N ARG A 219 -11.99 2.77 24.85
CA ARG A 219 -12.21 3.76 25.91
C ARG A 219 -11.02 4.68 26.11
N PHE A 220 -9.80 4.14 26.09
CA PHE A 220 -8.56 4.91 26.21
C PHE A 220 -8.43 5.87 25.04
N TYR A 221 -8.65 5.39 23.81
CA TYR A 221 -8.64 6.22 22.62
C TYR A 221 -9.64 7.36 22.73
N ASN A 222 -10.89 7.08 23.08
CA ASN A 222 -11.94 8.09 23.21
C ASN A 222 -11.65 9.10 24.32
N GLN A 223 -11.09 8.65 25.44
CA GLN A 223 -10.70 9.55 26.53
C GLN A 223 -9.46 10.37 26.16
N LEU A 224 -8.45 9.75 25.57
CA LEU A 224 -7.25 10.43 25.07
C LEU A 224 -7.60 11.45 23.98
N GLN A 225 -8.53 11.12 23.08
CA GLN A 225 -9.11 12.06 22.11
C GLN A 225 -9.83 13.22 22.78
N LYS A 226 -10.51 13.04 23.93
CA LYS A 226 -11.10 14.16 24.68
C LYS A 226 -10.04 15.05 25.36
N VAL A 227 -8.95 14.43 25.82
CA VAL A 227 -7.84 15.13 26.49
C VAL A 227 -7.02 15.93 25.48
N ILE A 228 -6.68 15.32 24.33
CA ILE A 228 -5.90 15.92 23.24
C ILE A 228 -6.78 16.81 22.33
N GLY A 229 -8.00 16.38 22.01
CA GLY A 229 -8.91 17.02 21.05
C GLY A 229 -9.58 18.30 21.54
N ARG A 230 -9.49 18.63 22.84
CA ARG A 230 -9.80 19.99 23.33
C ARG A 230 -8.70 21.00 23.00
N VAL A 231 -7.58 20.52 22.46
CA VAL A 231 -6.31 21.22 22.56
C VAL A 231 -5.66 21.50 21.22
N GLU A 232 -5.83 20.69 20.15
CA GLU A 232 -5.01 20.91 18.95
C GLU A 232 -5.39 20.27 17.59
N LYS A 233 -4.57 20.58 16.55
CA LYS A 233 -4.72 20.28 15.11
C LYS A 233 -4.35 18.84 14.75
N VAL A 234 -5.20 18.20 13.96
CA VAL A 234 -4.92 16.92 13.29
C VAL A 234 -3.97 17.15 12.11
N TYR A 235 -2.82 16.48 12.12
CA TYR A 235 -1.81 16.64 11.08
C TYR A 235 -1.73 15.42 10.16
N THR A 236 -1.88 15.65 8.86
CA THR A 236 -1.71 14.63 7.82
C THR A 236 -0.35 14.79 7.13
N PRO A 237 0.63 13.90 7.36
CA PRO A 237 1.99 14.10 6.87
C PRO A 237 2.16 13.89 5.36
N VAL A 238 1.25 13.18 4.69
CA VAL A 238 1.32 12.90 3.25
C VAL A 238 -0.05 13.16 2.63
N GLN A 239 -0.11 14.04 1.63
CA GLN A 239 -1.30 14.27 0.82
C GLN A 239 -1.34 13.33 -0.39
N GLU A 240 -2.53 13.11 -0.96
CA GLU A 240 -2.75 12.19 -2.09
C GLU A 240 -1.87 12.52 -3.31
N GLY A 241 -1.75 13.81 -3.66
CA GLY A 241 -0.91 14.27 -4.78
C GLY A 241 0.60 14.12 -4.57
N GLU A 242 1.05 13.71 -3.38
CA GLU A 242 2.46 13.53 -3.04
C GLU A 242 2.88 12.06 -2.98
N ILE A 243 1.91 11.13 -3.00
CA ILE A 243 2.14 9.69 -2.84
C ILE A 243 3.11 9.17 -3.91
N ALA A 244 2.88 9.54 -5.18
CA ALA A 244 3.75 9.14 -6.29
C ALA A 244 5.21 9.58 -6.06
N LYS A 245 5.41 10.80 -5.55
CA LYS A 245 6.74 11.37 -5.28
C LYS A 245 7.44 10.66 -4.12
N VAL A 246 6.69 10.27 -3.08
CA VAL A 246 7.20 9.46 -1.96
C VAL A 246 7.70 8.10 -2.46
N ILE A 247 6.91 7.41 -3.28
CA ILE A 247 7.26 6.11 -3.85
C ILE A 247 8.49 6.23 -4.76
N LYS A 248 8.47 7.20 -5.67
CA LYS A 248 9.58 7.50 -6.58
C LYS A 248 10.89 7.68 -5.80
N ARG A 249 10.86 8.46 -4.73
CA ARG A 249 12.05 8.72 -3.89
C ARG A 249 12.52 7.49 -3.11
N ARG A 250 11.58 6.66 -2.63
CA ARG A 250 11.88 5.43 -1.88
C ARG A 250 12.41 4.30 -2.74
N LEU A 251 12.03 4.22 -4.02
CA LEU A 251 12.42 3.13 -4.92
C LEU A 251 13.63 3.45 -5.78
N PHE A 252 13.84 4.71 -6.14
CA PHE A 252 14.90 5.12 -7.08
C PHE A 252 15.90 6.08 -6.45
N SER A 253 17.19 5.82 -6.70
CA SER A 253 18.27 6.69 -6.24
C SER A 253 18.49 7.89 -7.15
N HIS A 254 18.19 7.74 -8.45
CA HIS A 254 18.34 8.78 -9.45
C HIS A 254 17.36 8.57 -10.61
N ILE A 255 16.83 9.67 -11.15
CA ILE A 255 15.96 9.66 -12.33
C ILE A 255 16.40 10.79 -13.27
N ASP A 256 16.68 10.45 -14.52
CA ASP A 256 16.89 11.43 -15.59
C ASP A 256 15.54 11.98 -16.05
N GLU A 257 15.19 13.16 -15.54
CA GLU A 257 13.90 13.81 -15.80
C GLU A 257 13.72 14.21 -17.27
N GLU A 258 14.79 14.48 -18.01
CA GLU A 258 14.69 14.87 -19.43
C GLU A 258 14.38 13.66 -20.32
N GLU A 259 15.01 12.52 -20.05
CA GLU A 259 14.68 11.27 -20.74
C GLU A 259 13.30 10.75 -20.32
N ALA A 260 12.92 10.88 -19.04
CA ALA A 260 11.58 10.55 -18.57
C ALA A 260 10.50 11.35 -19.31
N LYS A 261 10.69 12.67 -19.48
CA LYS A 261 9.78 13.53 -20.26
C LYS A 261 9.59 13.05 -21.68
N LYS A 262 10.66 12.64 -22.36
CA LYS A 262 10.58 12.11 -23.73
C LYS A 262 9.73 10.84 -23.79
N ILE A 263 9.98 9.88 -22.89
CA ILE A 263 9.23 8.62 -22.83
C ILE A 263 7.75 8.86 -22.52
N VAL A 264 7.46 9.71 -21.53
CA VAL A 264 6.09 10.05 -21.16
C VAL A 264 5.38 10.75 -22.32
N GLN A 265 6.02 11.71 -22.99
CA GLN A 265 5.43 12.40 -24.14
C GLN A 265 5.11 11.41 -25.28
N MET A 266 6.03 10.50 -25.60
CA MET A 266 5.79 9.46 -26.61
C MET A 266 4.57 8.59 -26.27
N PHE A 267 4.41 8.21 -24.99
CA PHE A 267 3.23 7.45 -24.57
C PHE A 267 1.95 8.27 -24.67
N VAL A 268 1.97 9.54 -24.24
CA VAL A 268 0.79 10.41 -24.29
C VAL A 268 0.34 10.64 -25.74
N ASP A 269 1.27 10.90 -26.65
CA ASP A 269 0.97 11.05 -28.09
C ASP A 269 0.33 9.78 -28.66
N TYR A 270 0.87 8.61 -28.31
CA TYR A 270 0.30 7.31 -28.66
C TYR A 270 -1.11 7.13 -28.06
N ALA A 271 -1.28 7.46 -26.79
CA ALA A 271 -2.54 7.31 -26.08
C ALA A 271 -3.66 8.22 -26.63
N GLN A 272 -3.30 9.43 -27.07
CA GLN A 272 -4.20 10.32 -27.78
C GLN A 272 -4.60 9.75 -29.14
N LYS A 273 -3.61 9.30 -29.93
CA LYS A 273 -3.86 8.72 -31.26
C LYS A 273 -4.78 7.51 -31.21
N GLU A 274 -4.60 6.63 -30.23
CA GLU A 274 -5.40 5.42 -30.05
C GLU A 274 -6.72 5.65 -29.28
N ASN A 275 -6.98 6.89 -28.87
CA ASN A 275 -8.11 7.32 -28.05
C ASN A 275 -8.28 6.44 -26.79
N ILE A 276 -7.18 6.30 -26.03
CA ILE A 276 -7.15 5.49 -24.81
C ILE A 276 -6.94 6.32 -23.55
N LEU A 277 -6.81 7.65 -23.60
CA LEU A 277 -6.73 8.47 -22.39
C LEU A 277 -7.97 8.30 -21.48
N PRO A 278 -7.86 8.54 -20.15
CA PRO A 278 -9.01 8.51 -19.25
C PRO A 278 -10.10 9.51 -19.68
N ALA A 279 -11.36 9.12 -19.54
CA ALA A 279 -12.49 9.97 -19.91
C ALA A 279 -12.51 11.24 -19.04
N GLY A 280 -12.64 12.40 -19.68
CA GLY A 280 -12.68 13.70 -19.00
C GLY A 280 -11.32 14.20 -18.49
N MET A 281 -10.22 13.53 -18.80
CA MET A 281 -8.87 13.96 -18.44
C MET A 281 -8.17 14.58 -19.65
N GLU A 282 -7.63 15.79 -19.45
CA GLU A 282 -6.84 16.44 -20.49
C GLU A 282 -5.47 15.74 -20.67
N PRO A 283 -4.93 15.69 -21.90
CA PRO A 283 -3.63 15.07 -22.17
C PRO A 283 -2.49 15.65 -21.32
N SER A 284 -2.52 16.96 -21.05
CA SER A 284 -1.54 17.63 -20.18
C SER A 284 -1.63 17.14 -18.74
N GLU A 285 -2.84 16.93 -18.23
CA GLU A 285 -3.05 16.42 -16.86
C GLU A 285 -2.53 14.99 -16.72
N TYR A 286 -2.82 14.12 -17.69
CA TYR A 286 -2.30 12.75 -17.68
C TYR A 286 -0.77 12.72 -17.76
N ARG A 287 -0.18 13.58 -18.61
CA ARG A 287 1.28 13.72 -18.72
C ARG A 287 1.90 14.09 -17.38
N ASP A 288 1.35 15.07 -16.68
CA ASP A 288 1.90 15.54 -15.40
C ASP A 288 1.80 14.45 -14.32
N LYS A 289 0.69 13.71 -14.26
CA LYS A 289 0.54 12.54 -13.37
C LYS A 289 1.54 11.43 -13.69
N PHE A 290 1.81 11.18 -14.98
CA PHE A 290 2.76 10.16 -15.37
C PHE A 290 4.20 10.60 -15.07
N LEU A 291 4.55 11.88 -15.23
CA LEU A 291 5.86 12.40 -14.79
C LEU A 291 6.09 12.25 -13.28
N ASP A 292 5.04 12.51 -12.49
CA ASP A 292 5.09 12.37 -11.03
C ASP A 292 5.26 10.91 -10.57
N SER A 293 4.77 9.95 -11.36
CA SER A 293 4.79 8.50 -11.06
C SER A 293 5.85 7.70 -11.83
N TYR A 294 6.55 8.31 -12.80
CA TYR A 294 7.56 7.64 -13.61
C TYR A 294 8.62 6.94 -12.74
N PRO A 295 8.97 5.66 -13.00
CA PRO A 295 8.70 4.90 -14.23
C PRO A 295 7.37 4.12 -14.26
N PHE A 296 6.48 4.31 -13.31
CA PHE A 296 5.17 3.64 -13.30
C PHE A 296 4.13 4.46 -14.06
N MET A 297 3.27 3.80 -14.82
CA MET A 297 2.06 4.43 -15.34
C MET A 297 1.15 4.86 -14.17
N PRO A 298 0.39 5.97 -14.28
CA PRO A 298 -0.52 6.43 -13.23
C PRO A 298 -1.45 5.33 -12.69
N GLU A 299 -1.97 4.48 -13.58
CA GLU A 299 -2.87 3.38 -13.23
C GLU A 299 -2.25 2.37 -12.26
N VAL A 300 -0.93 2.20 -12.27
CA VAL A 300 -0.24 1.30 -11.33
C VAL A 300 -0.45 1.79 -9.90
N LEU A 301 -0.25 3.07 -9.65
CA LEU A 301 -0.41 3.64 -8.32
C LEU A 301 -1.89 3.70 -7.95
N ASP A 302 -2.76 4.09 -8.88
CA ASP A 302 -4.20 4.18 -8.63
C ASP A 302 -4.79 2.83 -8.20
N VAL A 303 -4.46 1.76 -8.91
CA VAL A 303 -4.95 0.41 -8.57
C VAL A 303 -4.37 -0.04 -7.22
N LEU A 304 -3.07 0.15 -6.98
CA LEU A 304 -2.48 -0.36 -5.76
C LEU A 304 -2.87 0.45 -4.50
N TYR A 305 -2.98 1.77 -4.58
CA TYR A 305 -3.35 2.61 -3.44
C TYR A 305 -4.86 2.68 -3.20
N HIS A 306 -5.67 2.87 -4.26
CA HIS A 306 -7.10 3.06 -4.10
C HIS A 306 -7.86 1.74 -4.06
N ARG A 307 -7.51 0.77 -4.92
CA ARG A 307 -8.22 -0.52 -4.94
C ARG A 307 -7.63 -1.51 -3.96
N TRP A 308 -6.36 -1.88 -4.10
CA TRP A 308 -5.74 -2.83 -3.17
C TRP A 308 -5.60 -2.23 -1.78
N GLY A 309 -5.23 -0.95 -1.68
CA GLY A 309 -5.17 -0.23 -0.41
C GLY A 309 -6.49 -0.15 0.35
N SER A 310 -7.63 -0.33 -0.31
CA SER A 310 -8.92 -0.41 0.37
C SER A 310 -9.14 -1.73 1.12
N ILE A 311 -8.36 -2.78 0.83
CA ILE A 311 -8.44 -4.09 1.49
C ILE A 311 -7.80 -3.98 2.88
N HIS A 312 -8.53 -4.37 3.93
CA HIS A 312 -8.11 -4.19 5.32
C HIS A 312 -6.76 -4.85 5.66
N THR A 313 -6.49 -6.03 5.11
CA THR A 313 -5.23 -6.74 5.35
C THR A 313 -4.06 -6.16 4.55
N PHE A 314 -4.32 -5.34 3.53
CA PHE A 314 -3.32 -4.74 2.66
C PHE A 314 -2.81 -3.43 3.27
N GLN A 315 -1.59 -3.46 3.78
CA GLN A 315 -0.97 -2.28 4.37
C GLN A 315 -0.60 -1.27 3.28
N ARG A 316 -1.47 -0.26 3.06
CA ARG A 316 -1.39 0.71 1.95
C ARG A 316 0.04 1.12 1.57
N THR A 317 0.79 1.81 2.42
CA THR A 317 2.12 2.31 2.01
C THR A 317 3.19 1.21 1.96
N ARG A 318 3.29 0.35 3.00
CA ARG A 318 4.35 -0.68 3.10
C ARG A 318 4.17 -1.80 2.08
N GLY A 319 2.93 -2.26 1.89
CA GLY A 319 2.55 -3.27 0.91
C GLY A 319 2.80 -2.79 -0.52
N VAL A 320 2.49 -1.53 -0.84
CA VAL A 320 2.78 -0.98 -2.18
C VAL A 320 4.27 -0.89 -2.43
N LEU A 321 5.05 -0.35 -1.49
CA LEU A 321 6.51 -0.27 -1.65
C LEU A 321 7.13 -1.67 -1.82
N ARG A 322 6.72 -2.66 -1.01
CA ARG A 322 7.17 -4.05 -1.16
C ARG A 322 6.85 -4.61 -2.54
N LEU A 323 5.60 -4.48 -2.97
CA LEU A 323 5.13 -5.02 -4.24
C LEU A 323 5.80 -4.35 -5.43
N LEU A 324 5.93 -3.03 -5.43
CA LEU A 324 6.62 -2.31 -6.49
C LEU A 324 8.13 -2.61 -6.51
N SER A 325 8.74 -2.84 -5.35
CA SER A 325 10.15 -3.26 -5.28
C SER A 325 10.35 -4.64 -5.92
N LEU A 326 9.43 -5.59 -5.71
CA LEU A 326 9.42 -6.89 -6.40
C LEU A 326 9.30 -6.73 -7.92
N VAL A 327 8.38 -5.87 -8.36
CA VAL A 327 8.16 -5.60 -9.79
C VAL A 327 9.41 -5.02 -10.41
N VAL A 328 9.96 -3.94 -9.83
CA VAL A 328 11.20 -3.30 -10.30
C VAL A 328 12.36 -4.30 -10.35
N TYR A 329 12.54 -5.12 -9.30
CA TYR A 329 13.58 -6.14 -9.28
C TYR A 329 13.41 -7.18 -10.40
N SER A 330 12.18 -7.65 -10.64
CA SER A 330 11.88 -8.63 -11.69
C SER A 330 12.05 -8.08 -13.12
N LEU A 331 11.99 -6.76 -13.27
CA LEU A 331 12.07 -6.05 -14.55
C LEU A 331 13.43 -5.38 -14.79
N LYS A 332 14.39 -5.48 -13.86
CA LYS A 332 15.69 -4.78 -13.95
C LYS A 332 16.53 -5.13 -15.19
N ASP A 333 16.31 -6.32 -15.76
CA ASP A 333 17.00 -6.82 -16.96
C ASP A 333 16.11 -6.76 -18.23
N LYS A 334 14.93 -6.12 -18.15
CA LYS A 334 13.96 -6.05 -19.26
C LYS A 334 14.08 -4.74 -20.01
N ASN A 335 14.03 -4.82 -21.33
CA ASN A 335 14.08 -3.65 -22.21
C ASN A 335 12.69 -3.00 -22.40
N ILE A 336 12.11 -2.46 -21.32
CA ILE A 336 10.81 -1.76 -21.34
C ILE A 336 10.99 -0.29 -20.88
N PRO A 337 10.30 0.69 -21.49
CA PRO A 337 10.53 2.11 -21.21
C PRO A 337 9.81 2.66 -19.97
N TYR A 338 8.75 1.99 -19.53
CA TYR A 338 7.97 2.27 -18.33
C TYR A 338 7.32 0.96 -17.85
N ILE A 339 6.70 1.00 -16.68
CA ILE A 339 6.05 -0.14 -16.02
C ILE A 339 4.53 0.11 -16.01
N SER A 340 3.77 -0.82 -16.58
CA SER A 340 2.31 -0.85 -16.49
C SER A 340 1.83 -2.00 -15.61
N LEU A 341 0.52 -2.05 -15.35
CA LEU A 341 -0.11 -3.18 -14.64
C LEU A 341 0.09 -4.53 -15.35
N ALA A 342 0.32 -4.52 -16.67
CA ALA A 342 0.56 -5.75 -17.43
C ALA A 342 1.96 -6.37 -17.15
N ASP A 343 2.88 -5.58 -16.61
CA ASP A 343 4.26 -6.00 -16.34
C ASP A 343 4.42 -6.70 -14.98
N PHE A 344 3.36 -6.77 -14.18
CA PHE A 344 3.31 -7.54 -12.93
C PHE A 344 3.32 -9.04 -13.26
N ASP A 345 4.49 -9.67 -13.18
CA ASP A 345 4.62 -11.09 -13.50
C ASP A 345 4.04 -11.98 -12.40
N LEU A 346 2.78 -12.36 -12.57
CA LEU A 346 2.05 -13.27 -11.67
C LEU A 346 2.61 -14.71 -11.65
N SER A 347 3.61 -15.03 -12.48
CA SER A 347 4.37 -16.29 -12.44
C SER A 347 5.53 -16.23 -11.44
N ASN A 348 5.96 -15.03 -11.04
CA ASN A 348 6.93 -14.84 -9.96
C ASN A 348 6.24 -15.21 -8.63
N GLN A 349 6.77 -16.23 -7.94
CA GLN A 349 6.14 -16.75 -6.74
C GLN A 349 6.07 -15.72 -5.62
N GLU A 350 7.11 -14.91 -5.39
CA GLU A 350 7.09 -13.89 -4.34
C GLU A 350 6.02 -12.83 -4.61
N LEU A 351 5.95 -12.30 -5.84
CA LEU A 351 4.95 -11.31 -6.24
C LEU A 351 3.53 -11.88 -6.11
N ARG A 352 3.34 -13.12 -6.59
CA ARG A 352 2.07 -13.83 -6.49
C ARG A 352 1.63 -13.98 -5.03
N GLN A 353 2.51 -14.46 -4.15
CA GLN A 353 2.16 -14.68 -2.74
C GLN A 353 1.85 -13.36 -2.01
N GLU A 354 2.56 -12.28 -2.36
CA GLU A 354 2.32 -10.95 -1.80
C GLU A 354 0.90 -10.43 -2.12
N LEU A 355 0.35 -10.77 -3.29
CA LEU A 355 -1.03 -10.45 -3.65
C LEU A 355 -2.04 -11.43 -3.04
N ILE A 356 -1.78 -12.74 -3.16
CA ILE A 356 -2.72 -13.81 -2.79
C ILE A 356 -3.08 -13.79 -1.30
N LYS A 357 -2.13 -13.45 -0.42
CA LYS A 357 -2.37 -13.38 1.03
C LYS A 357 -3.50 -12.42 1.43
N HIS A 358 -3.90 -11.51 0.53
CA HIS A 358 -4.97 -10.54 0.76
C HIS A 358 -6.32 -10.94 0.14
N ILE A 359 -6.32 -11.84 -0.84
CA ILE A 359 -7.50 -12.16 -1.67
C ILE A 359 -7.97 -13.61 -1.54
N GLY A 360 -7.16 -14.49 -0.96
CA GLY A 360 -7.49 -15.90 -0.73
C GLY A 360 -6.66 -16.87 -1.58
N ASN A 361 -6.34 -18.03 -0.98
CA ASN A 361 -5.46 -19.04 -1.59
C ASN A 361 -6.06 -19.70 -2.84
N GLU A 362 -7.38 -19.68 -3.00
CA GLU A 362 -8.10 -20.22 -4.16
C GLU A 362 -7.66 -19.57 -5.49
N TYR A 363 -7.15 -18.34 -5.44
CA TYR A 363 -6.66 -17.64 -6.62
C TYR A 363 -5.34 -18.20 -7.16
N ASN A 364 -4.62 -19.05 -6.42
CA ASN A 364 -3.47 -19.78 -6.98
C ASN A 364 -3.88 -20.64 -8.17
N SER A 365 -4.88 -21.51 -7.96
CA SER A 365 -5.41 -22.40 -8.99
C SER A 365 -5.98 -21.63 -10.17
N ILE A 366 -6.64 -20.50 -9.92
CA ILE A 366 -7.20 -19.63 -10.96
C ILE A 366 -6.10 -19.02 -11.82
N LEU A 367 -5.05 -18.49 -11.18
CA LEU A 367 -3.91 -17.93 -11.88
C LEU A 367 -3.17 -18.99 -12.69
N ASP A 368 -3.03 -20.21 -12.19
CA ASP A 368 -2.41 -21.32 -12.93
C ASP A 368 -3.23 -21.69 -14.16
N GLN A 369 -4.56 -21.82 -14.00
CA GLN A 369 -5.47 -22.23 -15.06
C GLN A 369 -5.61 -21.17 -16.17
N ASP A 370 -5.77 -19.90 -15.81
CA ASP A 370 -6.18 -18.88 -16.77
C ASP A 370 -5.06 -17.94 -17.21
N ILE A 371 -4.00 -17.74 -16.42
CA ILE A 371 -2.98 -16.70 -16.73
C ILE A 371 -1.56 -17.27 -16.89
N THR A 372 -1.08 -18.04 -15.93
CA THR A 372 0.36 -18.28 -15.71
C THR A 372 0.83 -19.70 -16.07
N GLY A 373 -0.04 -20.71 -16.00
CA GLY A 373 0.28 -22.10 -16.36
C GLY A 373 0.75 -22.24 -17.81
N HIS A 374 1.44 -23.33 -18.14
CA HIS A 374 1.99 -23.53 -19.49
C HIS A 374 0.89 -23.59 -20.57
N SER A 375 -0.22 -24.23 -20.25
CA SER A 375 -1.43 -24.36 -21.09
C SER A 375 -2.52 -23.33 -20.76
N ALA A 376 -2.18 -22.28 -20.01
CA ALA A 376 -3.17 -21.33 -19.51
C ALA A 376 -3.97 -20.64 -20.61
N GLY A 377 -5.22 -20.28 -20.31
CA GLY A 377 -6.14 -19.59 -21.22
C GLY A 377 -5.51 -18.38 -21.92
N ALA A 378 -4.88 -17.49 -21.15
CA ALA A 378 -4.26 -16.28 -21.69
C ALA A 378 -3.11 -16.56 -22.67
N LYS A 379 -2.30 -17.60 -22.44
CA LYS A 379 -1.23 -18.02 -23.36
C LYS A 379 -1.76 -18.70 -24.61
N ARG A 380 -2.95 -19.30 -24.56
CA ARG A 380 -3.65 -19.77 -25.77
C ARG A 380 -4.11 -18.59 -26.60
N VAL A 381 -4.69 -17.56 -25.96
CA VAL A 381 -5.08 -16.31 -26.64
C VAL A 381 -3.87 -15.60 -27.28
N ASP A 382 -2.72 -15.57 -26.60
CA ASP A 382 -1.49 -15.01 -27.19
C ASP A 382 -1.10 -15.66 -28.52
N ARG A 383 -1.35 -16.96 -28.67
CA ARG A 383 -1.03 -17.72 -29.88
C ARG A 383 -2.06 -17.53 -30.99
N SER A 384 -3.32 -17.27 -30.66
CA SER A 384 -4.43 -17.15 -31.61
C SER A 384 -4.59 -15.76 -32.22
N LEU A 385 -4.01 -14.71 -31.63
CA LEU A 385 -4.04 -13.34 -32.17
C LEU A 385 -3.19 -13.14 -33.45
N GLY A 386 -2.51 -14.19 -33.92
CA GLY A 386 -1.71 -14.18 -35.15
C GLY A 386 -0.22 -13.99 -34.92
N ASN A 387 0.60 -14.51 -35.86
CA ASN A 387 2.05 -14.61 -35.72
C ASN A 387 2.76 -13.27 -35.48
N ALA A 388 2.23 -12.17 -36.01
CA ALA A 388 2.81 -10.84 -35.84
C ALA A 388 2.72 -10.32 -34.39
N TYR A 389 1.73 -10.79 -33.60
CA TYR A 389 1.46 -10.29 -32.25
C TYR A 389 1.90 -11.26 -31.14
N GLN A 390 2.32 -12.49 -31.48
CA GLN A 390 2.74 -13.50 -30.50
C GLN A 390 3.85 -13.01 -29.54
N GLY A 391 4.79 -12.21 -30.05
CA GLY A 391 5.88 -11.64 -29.25
C GLY A 391 5.40 -10.61 -28.20
N LEU A 392 4.23 -10.01 -28.40
CA LEU A 392 3.68 -8.98 -27.51
C LEU A 392 2.86 -9.54 -26.35
N LYS A 393 2.42 -10.81 -26.46
CA LYS A 393 1.67 -11.51 -25.42
C LYS A 393 0.44 -10.74 -24.92
N LEU A 394 -0.35 -10.18 -25.85
CA LEU A 394 -1.46 -9.27 -25.53
C LEU A 394 -2.56 -9.94 -24.68
N GLY A 395 -2.83 -11.23 -24.85
CA GLY A 395 -3.74 -11.99 -24.00
C GLY A 395 -3.22 -12.09 -22.57
N THR A 396 -1.96 -12.47 -22.37
CA THR A 396 -1.35 -12.49 -21.03
C THR A 396 -1.29 -11.10 -20.39
N ARG A 397 -0.92 -10.06 -21.17
CA ARG A 397 -0.88 -8.67 -20.70
C ARG A 397 -2.26 -8.20 -20.24
N SER A 398 -3.29 -8.39 -21.05
CA SER A 398 -4.68 -8.03 -20.69
C SER A 398 -5.17 -8.80 -19.47
N ALA A 399 -4.91 -10.11 -19.38
CA ALA A 399 -5.34 -10.93 -18.24
C ALA A 399 -4.73 -10.44 -16.92
N ARG A 400 -3.44 -10.06 -16.90
CA ARG A 400 -2.78 -9.50 -15.69
C ARG A 400 -3.40 -8.18 -15.25
N VAL A 401 -3.69 -7.29 -16.20
CA VAL A 401 -4.37 -6.01 -15.91
C VAL A 401 -5.74 -6.29 -15.28
N ILE A 402 -6.57 -7.12 -15.93
CA ILE A 402 -7.90 -7.46 -15.42
C ILE A 402 -7.81 -8.06 -14.01
N PHE A 403 -6.85 -8.97 -13.77
CA PHE A 403 -6.63 -9.56 -12.46
C PHE A 403 -6.36 -8.51 -11.38
N LEU A 404 -5.43 -7.58 -11.61
CA LEU A 404 -5.12 -6.52 -10.63
C LEU A 404 -6.30 -5.58 -10.38
N TYR A 405 -7.17 -5.37 -11.36
CA TYR A 405 -8.40 -4.59 -11.20
C TYR A 405 -9.56 -5.34 -10.53
N SER A 406 -9.46 -6.66 -10.34
CA SER A 406 -10.55 -7.51 -9.87
C SER A 406 -10.86 -7.35 -8.37
N PHE A 407 -9.93 -6.77 -7.60
CA PHE A 407 -9.98 -6.75 -6.14
C PHE A 407 -10.07 -5.33 -5.58
N SER A 408 -11.02 -5.10 -4.69
CA SER A 408 -11.21 -3.89 -3.88
C SER A 408 -12.17 -4.22 -2.72
N SER A 409 -12.19 -3.41 -1.65
CA SER A 409 -13.19 -3.55 -0.57
C SER A 409 -14.53 -2.87 -0.90
N GLY A 410 -14.58 -2.07 -1.97
CA GLY A 410 -15.80 -1.42 -2.46
C GLY A 410 -16.65 -2.28 -3.40
N GLN A 411 -17.79 -1.73 -3.84
CA GLN A 411 -18.72 -2.45 -4.71
C GLN A 411 -18.26 -2.57 -6.18
N SER A 412 -17.35 -1.70 -6.63
CA SER A 412 -16.88 -1.68 -8.02
C SER A 412 -15.70 -2.64 -8.21
N LYS A 413 -15.95 -3.79 -8.84
CA LYS A 413 -14.95 -4.77 -9.25
C LYS A 413 -14.62 -4.64 -10.74
N GLY A 414 -13.40 -4.98 -11.12
CA GLY A 414 -13.01 -5.12 -12.52
C GLY A 414 -12.52 -3.84 -13.21
N ALA A 415 -12.02 -4.07 -14.43
CA ALA A 415 -11.47 -3.07 -15.35
C ALA A 415 -12.43 -2.85 -16.52
N THR A 416 -12.53 -1.59 -16.95
CA THR A 416 -13.14 -1.20 -18.21
C THR A 416 -12.23 -1.53 -19.39
N LEU A 417 -12.79 -1.62 -20.61
CA LEU A 417 -11.99 -1.84 -21.82
C LEU A 417 -10.93 -0.75 -22.04
N GLY A 418 -11.23 0.51 -21.70
CA GLY A 418 -10.29 1.62 -21.80
C GLY A 418 -9.08 1.46 -20.88
N GLU A 419 -9.29 1.05 -19.63
CA GLU A 419 -8.21 0.76 -18.66
C GLU A 419 -7.33 -0.40 -19.12
N ILE A 420 -7.95 -1.47 -19.66
CA ILE A 420 -7.23 -2.62 -20.20
C ILE A 420 -6.38 -2.20 -21.40
N LYS A 421 -6.95 -1.45 -22.36
CA LYS A 421 -6.22 -0.92 -23.51
C LYS A 421 -5.01 -0.09 -23.08
N ARG A 422 -5.16 0.85 -22.13
CA ARG A 422 -4.04 1.68 -21.65
C ARG A 422 -2.90 0.86 -21.09
N SER A 423 -3.20 -0.09 -20.20
CA SER A 423 -2.15 -0.81 -19.49
C SER A 423 -1.57 -1.98 -20.28
N ALA A 424 -2.36 -2.65 -21.13
CA ALA A 424 -1.94 -3.85 -21.86
C ALA A 424 -1.31 -3.56 -23.21
N THR A 425 -1.53 -2.39 -23.80
CA THR A 425 -0.85 -2.01 -25.05
C THR A 425 0.67 -1.88 -24.85
N THR A 426 1.38 -2.04 -25.96
CA THR A 426 2.75 -1.57 -26.14
C THR A 426 2.68 -0.45 -27.18
N MET A 427 3.53 0.58 -27.08
CA MET A 427 3.58 1.67 -28.07
C MET A 427 3.88 1.20 -29.51
N ASN A 428 4.15 -0.10 -29.70
CA ASN A 428 4.43 -0.74 -30.98
C ASN A 428 3.23 -1.49 -31.56
N ASN A 429 2.05 -1.46 -30.93
CA ASN A 429 0.85 -2.13 -31.45
C ASN A 429 -0.38 -1.22 -31.43
N PRO A 430 -1.34 -1.44 -32.35
CA PRO A 430 -2.61 -0.74 -32.29
C PRO A 430 -3.41 -1.22 -31.07
N ALA A 431 -4.20 -0.33 -30.49
CA ALA A 431 -5.00 -0.65 -29.31
C ALA A 431 -6.21 -1.55 -29.65
N SER A 432 -6.57 -1.67 -30.93
CA SER A 432 -7.58 -2.61 -31.43
C SER A 432 -7.17 -4.07 -31.23
N ALA A 433 -5.87 -4.40 -31.31
CA ALA A 433 -5.39 -5.77 -31.06
C ALA A 433 -5.62 -6.20 -29.61
N VAL A 434 -5.63 -5.25 -28.67
CA VAL A 434 -6.00 -5.52 -27.26
C VAL A 434 -7.49 -5.78 -27.13
N VAL A 435 -8.35 -5.11 -27.91
CA VAL A 435 -9.80 -5.37 -27.90
C VAL A 435 -10.08 -6.81 -28.36
N GLU A 436 -9.43 -7.24 -29.45
CA GLU A 436 -9.53 -8.62 -29.92
C GLU A 436 -9.04 -9.62 -28.87
N ALA A 437 -7.91 -9.32 -28.22
CA ALA A 437 -7.38 -10.15 -27.13
C ALA A 437 -8.40 -10.29 -25.99
N VAL A 438 -9.03 -9.19 -25.55
CA VAL A 438 -10.02 -9.21 -24.46
C VAL A 438 -11.26 -10.02 -24.84
N GLU A 439 -11.75 -9.90 -26.08
CA GLU A 439 -12.89 -10.69 -26.54
C GLU A 439 -12.55 -12.18 -26.60
N GLN A 440 -11.35 -12.53 -27.07
CA GLN A 440 -10.89 -13.92 -27.03
C GLN A 440 -10.70 -14.41 -25.58
N LEU A 441 -10.20 -13.58 -24.66
CA LEU A 441 -10.07 -13.95 -23.25
C LEU A 441 -11.44 -14.27 -22.63
N LYS A 442 -12.44 -13.42 -22.85
CA LYS A 442 -13.82 -13.60 -22.38
C LYS A 442 -14.40 -14.95 -22.78
N ASN A 443 -14.05 -15.43 -23.98
CA ASN A 443 -14.55 -16.71 -24.52
C ASN A 443 -13.71 -17.93 -24.08
N ASN A 444 -12.45 -17.74 -23.68
CA ASN A 444 -11.49 -18.84 -23.44
C ASN A 444 -11.14 -19.09 -21.96
N LEU A 445 -11.31 -18.10 -21.08
CA LEU A 445 -10.93 -18.20 -19.67
C LEU A 445 -12.06 -18.77 -18.82
N PHE A 446 -11.71 -19.59 -17.83
CA PHE A 446 -12.69 -20.25 -16.98
C PHE A 446 -13.22 -19.35 -15.86
N TYR A 447 -12.41 -18.43 -15.35
CA TYR A 447 -12.71 -17.62 -14.16
C TYR A 447 -12.85 -16.13 -14.48
N LEU A 448 -12.75 -15.77 -15.76
CA LEU A 448 -13.02 -14.43 -16.23
C LEU A 448 -14.53 -14.20 -16.37
N GLN A 449 -15.00 -13.18 -15.67
CA GLN A 449 -16.36 -12.67 -15.73
C GLN A 449 -16.39 -11.36 -16.51
N ALA A 450 -17.48 -11.13 -17.24
CA ALA A 450 -17.74 -9.90 -17.96
C ALA A 450 -19.15 -9.40 -17.63
N THR A 451 -19.26 -8.16 -17.18
CA THR A 451 -20.51 -7.39 -17.11
C THR A 451 -20.56 -6.41 -18.29
N GLU A 452 -21.62 -5.61 -18.43
CA GLU A 452 -21.81 -4.73 -19.59
C GLU A 452 -20.60 -3.83 -19.90
N ASP A 453 -19.90 -3.34 -18.88
CA ASP A 453 -18.78 -2.39 -19.03
C ASP A 453 -17.44 -2.87 -18.42
N ARG A 454 -17.41 -4.04 -17.75
CA ARG A 454 -16.26 -4.45 -16.93
C ARG A 454 -15.89 -5.92 -17.03
N TYR A 455 -14.60 -6.17 -16.84
CA TYR A 455 -13.99 -7.49 -16.83
C TYR A 455 -13.31 -7.72 -15.48
N PHE A 456 -13.51 -8.88 -14.87
CA PHE A 456 -12.88 -9.25 -13.60
C PHE A 456 -12.74 -10.75 -13.42
N PHE A 457 -11.75 -11.18 -12.66
CA PHE A 457 -11.60 -12.54 -12.19
C PHE A 457 -12.45 -12.77 -10.94
N SER A 458 -13.08 -13.94 -10.91
CA SER A 458 -13.88 -14.42 -9.78
C SER A 458 -13.46 -15.84 -9.44
N ASN A 459 -13.69 -16.27 -8.19
CA ASN A 459 -13.56 -17.67 -7.82
C ASN A 459 -14.72 -18.55 -8.34
N ILE A 460 -15.74 -17.94 -8.93
CA ILE A 460 -16.84 -18.63 -9.59
C ILE A 460 -16.48 -18.87 -11.05
N PRO A 461 -16.47 -20.13 -11.53
CA PRO A 461 -16.22 -20.43 -12.93
C PRO A 461 -17.37 -19.95 -13.81
N ASN A 462 -17.04 -19.51 -15.01
CA ASN A 462 -17.95 -19.08 -16.05
C ASN A 462 -18.75 -20.29 -16.58
N LEU A 463 -20.06 -20.30 -16.31
CA LEU A 463 -20.98 -21.38 -16.69
C LEU A 463 -20.95 -21.67 -18.19
N ASN A 464 -20.83 -20.63 -19.02
CA ASN A 464 -20.75 -20.80 -20.47
C ASN A 464 -19.50 -21.58 -20.87
N ARG A 465 -18.35 -21.33 -20.21
CA ARG A 465 -17.12 -22.07 -20.49
C ARG A 465 -17.18 -23.50 -19.97
N ILE A 466 -17.83 -23.75 -18.82
CA ILE A 466 -18.10 -25.11 -18.34
C ILE A 466 -18.93 -25.87 -19.37
N LEU A 467 -19.99 -25.24 -19.90
CA LEU A 467 -20.85 -25.83 -20.92
C LEU A 467 -20.09 -26.13 -22.20
N LEU A 468 -19.35 -25.15 -22.74
CA LEU A 468 -18.54 -25.33 -23.96
C LEU A 468 -17.48 -26.43 -23.78
N THR A 469 -16.82 -26.49 -22.63
CA THR A 469 -15.83 -27.55 -22.35
C THR A 469 -16.51 -28.92 -22.26
N LYS A 470 -17.72 -29.02 -21.70
CA LYS A 470 -18.49 -30.26 -21.73
C LYS A 470 -18.88 -30.63 -23.17
N MET A 471 -19.27 -29.67 -24.00
CA MET A 471 -19.58 -29.89 -25.42
C MET A 471 -18.34 -30.34 -26.21
N GLU A 472 -17.19 -29.71 -26.02
CA GLU A 472 -15.90 -30.07 -26.66
C GLU A 472 -15.45 -31.51 -26.29
N ASN A 473 -15.89 -32.03 -25.14
CA ASN A 473 -15.59 -33.39 -24.70
C ASN A 473 -16.60 -34.45 -25.21
N VAL A 474 -17.68 -34.04 -25.88
CA VAL A 474 -18.60 -34.98 -26.54
C VAL A 474 -17.94 -35.41 -27.86
N LYS A 475 -17.73 -36.73 -28.03
CA LYS A 475 -17.16 -37.27 -29.26
C LYS A 475 -18.23 -37.37 -30.34
N ASP A 476 -17.85 -37.14 -31.59
CA ASP A 476 -18.75 -37.26 -32.75
C ASP A 476 -19.42 -38.65 -32.80
N GLU A 477 -18.69 -39.72 -32.48
CA GLU A 477 -19.24 -41.09 -32.40
C GLU A 477 -20.40 -41.24 -31.39
N ASP A 478 -20.35 -40.51 -30.27
CA ASP A 478 -21.40 -40.55 -29.25
C ASP A 478 -22.64 -39.77 -29.72
N ILE A 479 -22.44 -38.71 -30.52
CA ILE A 479 -23.51 -37.94 -31.15
C ILE A 479 -24.22 -38.79 -32.21
N GLU A 480 -23.47 -39.42 -33.13
CA GLU A 480 -24.01 -40.27 -34.19
C GLU A 480 -24.82 -41.45 -33.62
N LYS A 481 -24.33 -42.08 -32.54
CA LYS A 481 -25.06 -43.14 -31.85
C LYS A 481 -26.38 -42.65 -31.27
N LEU A 482 -26.37 -41.52 -30.55
CA LEU A 482 -27.56 -40.94 -29.96
C LEU A 482 -28.57 -40.51 -31.02
N GLU A 483 -28.10 -39.90 -32.12
CA GLU A 483 -28.93 -39.51 -33.25
C GLU A 483 -29.61 -40.74 -33.89
N SER A 484 -28.85 -41.81 -34.14
CA SER A 484 -29.38 -43.08 -34.66
C SER A 484 -30.44 -43.69 -33.73
N GLU A 485 -30.20 -43.67 -32.41
CA GLU A 485 -31.16 -44.14 -31.41
C GLU A 485 -32.45 -43.30 -31.39
N LEU A 486 -32.35 -41.97 -31.41
CA LEU A 486 -33.49 -41.07 -31.43
C LEU A 486 -34.31 -41.19 -32.71
N LEU A 487 -33.64 -41.32 -33.87
CA LEU A 487 -34.30 -41.54 -35.16
C LEU A 487 -35.01 -42.90 -35.18
N ARG A 488 -34.37 -43.98 -34.74
CA ARG A 488 -35.00 -45.31 -34.60
C ARG A 488 -36.18 -45.29 -33.62
N GLY A 489 -36.07 -44.52 -32.53
CA GLY A 489 -37.12 -44.33 -31.54
C GLY A 489 -38.35 -43.61 -32.11
N ARG A 490 -38.16 -42.57 -32.93
CA ARG A 490 -39.26 -41.83 -33.59
C ARG A 490 -39.84 -42.56 -34.79
N LEU A 491 -39.05 -43.34 -35.51
CA LEU A 491 -39.49 -44.13 -36.67
C LEU A 491 -40.20 -45.44 -36.26
N LYS A 492 -40.10 -45.87 -34.99
CA LYS A 492 -40.93 -46.93 -34.41
C LYS A 492 -42.37 -46.42 -34.19
N GLY A 493 -43.11 -46.23 -35.28
CA GLY A 493 -44.52 -45.82 -35.17
C GLY A 493 -45.22 -45.53 -36.49
N GLU A 494 -44.51 -45.20 -37.56
CA GLU A 494 -45.13 -44.91 -38.85
C GLU A 494 -44.90 -46.03 -39.88
N LYS A 495 -45.90 -46.22 -40.75
CA LYS A 495 -46.09 -47.35 -41.69
C LYS A 495 -45.02 -47.50 -42.79
N LEU A 496 -43.85 -46.89 -42.65
CA LEU A 496 -42.77 -46.96 -43.63
C LEU A 496 -41.57 -47.69 -43.04
N LYS A 497 -41.20 -48.83 -43.64
CA LYS A 497 -39.93 -49.50 -43.38
C LYS A 497 -38.81 -48.60 -43.91
N VAL A 498 -38.15 -47.87 -43.01
CA VAL A 498 -36.92 -47.14 -43.32
C VAL A 498 -35.74 -48.05 -42.96
N TYR A 499 -34.96 -48.44 -43.97
CA TYR A 499 -33.66 -49.06 -43.75
C TYR A 499 -32.64 -47.91 -43.56
N ILE A 500 -31.95 -47.92 -42.42
CA ILE A 500 -30.79 -47.05 -42.14
C ILE A 500 -29.54 -47.78 -42.61
#